data_AF-A0A8J7FZK4-F1
#
_entry.id   AF-A0A8J7FZK4-F1
#
_cell.length_a   1.000
_cell.length_b   1.000
_cell.length_c   1.000
_cell.angle_alpha   90.00
_cell.angle_beta   90.00
_cell.angle_gamma   90.00
#
_symmetry.space_group_name_H-M   'P 1'
#
loop_
_entity.id
_entity.type
_entity.pdbx_description
1 polymer ?
#
loop_
_entity_poly.entity_id
_entity_poly.type
_entity_poly.pdbx_seq_one_letter_code
_entity_poly.pdbx_strand_id
1 'polypeptide(L)'
;MVQINGDNNSNFLSGFAKADVIRGMGGFDIIDAAAGNDYVFGGDDGNTIFGREGQDSLYGEVGNDLIYGEAGNEQIDSGIGEDWLYGGADLDTLNGFNGNDGSTAAMGVCPDEHTLRLPLPPASTTVSR
;
A
#
# COMPACT_ATOMS: atom_id res chain seq x y z
N MET A 1 -4.64 1.93 -21.71
CA MET A 1 -5.22 2.97 -20.86
C MET A 1 -6.72 3.01 -21.06
N VAL A 2 -7.38 2.15 -20.29
CA VAL A 2 -8.81 2.23 -20.01
C VAL A 2 -8.99 3.03 -18.73
N GLN A 3 -10.13 3.70 -18.61
CA GLN A 3 -10.52 4.37 -17.37
C GLN A 3 -11.71 3.64 -16.76
N ILE A 4 -11.60 3.34 -15.47
CA ILE A 4 -12.63 2.67 -14.67
C ILE A 4 -12.93 3.61 -13.50
N ASN A 5 -14.20 3.94 -13.31
CA ASN A 5 -14.61 4.75 -12.17
C ASN A 5 -15.75 4.03 -11.44
N GLY A 6 -15.66 4.07 -10.11
CA GLY A 6 -16.73 3.70 -9.21
C GLY A 6 -17.77 4.81 -9.03
N ASP A 7 -18.43 4.78 -7.88
CA ASP A 7 -19.38 5.76 -7.39
C ASP A 7 -19.19 6.00 -5.89
N ASN A 8 -20.16 6.61 -5.20
CA ASN A 8 -20.02 6.92 -3.77
C ASN A 8 -20.43 5.74 -2.85
N ASN A 9 -20.60 4.54 -3.40
CA ASN A 9 -20.86 3.33 -2.64
C ASN A 9 -19.70 2.36 -2.83
N SER A 10 -19.60 1.39 -1.92
CA SER A 10 -18.66 0.28 -2.06
C SER A 10 -18.77 -0.43 -3.42
N ASN A 11 -17.64 -0.52 -4.11
CA ASN A 11 -17.51 -1.12 -5.42
C ASN A 11 -16.47 -2.25 -5.42
N PHE A 12 -16.60 -3.11 -6.42
CA PHE A 12 -15.57 -4.06 -6.81
C PHE A 12 -15.08 -3.67 -8.19
N LEU A 13 -13.88 -3.09 -8.26
CA LEU A 13 -13.29 -2.57 -9.49
C LEU A 13 -12.14 -3.48 -9.92
N SER A 14 -12.09 -3.81 -11.20
CA SER A 14 -11.03 -4.65 -11.76
C SER A 14 -10.54 -4.09 -13.08
N GLY A 15 -9.22 -3.86 -13.16
CA GLY A 15 -8.49 -3.47 -14.36
C GLY A 15 -8.31 -4.61 -15.36
N PHE A 16 -7.50 -4.33 -16.37
CA PHE A 16 -7.12 -5.28 -17.41
C PHE A 16 -5.60 -5.43 -17.46
N ALA A 17 -5.10 -6.36 -18.29
CA ALA A 17 -3.67 -6.65 -18.42
C ALA A 17 -2.79 -5.53 -19.05
N LYS A 18 -3.27 -4.28 -19.07
CA LYS A 18 -2.56 -3.12 -19.63
C LYS A 18 -2.79 -1.96 -18.69
N ALA A 19 -1.85 -1.00 -18.71
CA ALA A 19 -1.97 0.27 -18.03
C ALA A 19 -3.38 0.87 -18.12
N ASP A 20 -3.99 1.13 -16.98
CA ASP A 20 -5.34 1.61 -16.72
C ASP A 20 -5.33 2.75 -15.69
N VAL A 21 -6.47 3.42 -15.58
CA VAL A 21 -6.73 4.43 -14.54
C VAL A 21 -7.99 4.03 -13.81
N ILE A 22 -7.87 3.71 -12.52
CA ILE A 22 -8.97 3.23 -11.69
C ILE A 22 -9.22 4.24 -10.58
N ARG A 23 -10.49 4.61 -10.37
CA ARG A 23 -10.92 5.52 -9.30
C ARG A 23 -12.09 4.91 -8.53
N GLY A 24 -11.92 4.66 -7.24
CA GLY A 24 -12.99 4.22 -6.34
C GLY A 24 -14.06 5.29 -6.11
N MET A 25 -13.60 6.52 -5.84
CA MET A 25 -14.39 7.68 -5.44
C MET A 25 -14.75 7.68 -3.96
N GLY A 26 -15.81 6.99 -3.52
CA GLY A 26 -16.15 6.96 -2.10
C GLY A 26 -16.88 5.69 -1.69
N GLY A 27 -16.89 5.41 -0.40
CA GLY A 27 -17.29 4.11 0.11
C GLY A 27 -16.11 3.13 0.16
N PHE A 28 -16.31 2.01 0.84
CA PHE A 28 -15.26 1.00 1.02
C PHE A 28 -15.11 0.17 -0.25
N ASP A 29 -14.06 0.43 -1.04
CA ASP A 29 -13.84 -0.23 -2.32
C ASP A 29 -12.85 -1.39 -2.24
N ILE A 30 -13.03 -2.35 -3.14
CA ILE A 30 -12.04 -3.39 -3.45
C ILE A 30 -11.59 -3.18 -4.88
N ILE A 31 -10.32 -2.87 -5.06
CA ILE A 31 -9.72 -2.52 -6.35
C ILE A 31 -8.62 -3.50 -6.69
N ASP A 32 -8.73 -4.17 -7.83
CA ASP A 32 -7.69 -5.02 -8.42
C ASP A 32 -7.21 -4.39 -9.73
N ALA A 33 -5.98 -3.86 -9.76
CA ALA A 33 -5.44 -3.21 -10.95
C ALA A 33 -5.12 -4.19 -12.08
N ALA A 34 -4.98 -5.48 -11.78
CA ALA A 34 -4.45 -6.51 -12.67
C ALA A 34 -3.03 -6.17 -13.17
N ALA A 35 -2.53 -6.90 -14.17
CA ALA A 35 -1.19 -6.62 -14.69
C ALA A 35 -1.17 -5.32 -15.49
N GLY A 36 -0.13 -4.51 -15.37
CA GLY A 36 -0.11 -3.22 -16.03
C GLY A 36 0.84 -2.25 -15.37
N ASN A 37 0.85 -1.01 -15.85
CA ASN A 37 1.44 0.08 -15.09
C ASN A 37 0.28 1.02 -14.83
N ASP A 38 -0.34 0.85 -13.67
CA ASP A 38 -1.67 1.35 -13.39
C ASP A 38 -1.63 2.59 -12.49
N TYR A 39 -2.66 3.42 -12.64
CA TYR A 39 -2.90 4.54 -11.73
C TYR A 39 -4.18 4.24 -10.96
N VAL A 40 -4.06 3.98 -9.66
CA VAL A 40 -5.19 3.63 -8.81
C VAL A 40 -5.39 4.71 -7.75
N PHE A 41 -6.63 5.19 -7.64
CA PHE A 41 -7.08 6.10 -6.60
C PHE A 41 -8.19 5.42 -5.81
N GLY A 42 -7.96 5.14 -4.52
CA GLY A 42 -8.91 4.53 -3.60
C GLY A 42 -10.11 5.44 -3.39
N GLY A 43 -9.87 6.70 -3.05
CA GLY A 43 -10.93 7.67 -2.79
C GLY A 43 -11.12 7.89 -1.30
N ASP A 44 -12.35 8.23 -0.92
CA ASP A 44 -12.73 8.33 0.47
C ASP A 44 -13.00 6.92 1.08
N ASP A 45 -13.01 6.84 2.42
CA ASP A 45 -13.23 5.63 3.21
C ASP A 45 -12.10 4.57 3.10
N GLY A 46 -12.22 3.46 3.85
CA GLY A 46 -11.15 2.46 3.92
C GLY A 46 -11.19 1.48 2.74
N ASN A 47 -10.21 1.56 1.86
CA ASN A 47 -10.16 0.79 0.62
C ASN A 47 -9.18 -0.37 0.70
N THR A 48 -9.41 -1.41 -0.11
CA THR A 48 -8.44 -2.49 -0.36
C THR A 48 -7.97 -2.43 -1.79
N ILE A 49 -6.67 -2.23 -2.00
CA ILE A 49 -6.06 -2.04 -3.31
C ILE A 49 -5.00 -3.13 -3.57
N PHE A 50 -5.08 -3.78 -4.73
CA PHE A 50 -4.08 -4.71 -5.24
C PHE A 50 -3.49 -4.17 -6.55
N GLY A 51 -2.19 -3.84 -6.54
CA GLY A 51 -1.42 -3.37 -7.70
C GLY A 51 -1.10 -4.48 -8.70
N ARG A 52 -0.69 -5.65 -8.19
CA ARG A 52 -0.37 -6.86 -9.00
C ARG A 52 0.96 -6.71 -9.74
N GLU A 53 1.01 -7.11 -11.00
CA GLU A 53 2.26 -7.13 -11.77
C GLU A 53 2.43 -5.81 -12.52
N GLY A 54 3.50 -5.08 -12.20
CA GLY A 54 4.04 -3.99 -12.99
C GLY A 54 4.33 -2.74 -12.15
N GLN A 55 4.62 -1.62 -12.82
CA GLN A 55 5.04 -0.40 -12.12
C GLN A 55 3.84 0.50 -11.86
N ASP A 56 3.22 0.30 -10.71
CA ASP A 56 1.97 0.95 -10.37
C ASP A 56 2.16 2.20 -9.52
N SER A 57 1.21 3.12 -9.64
CA SER A 57 1.04 4.27 -8.77
C SER A 57 -0.28 4.12 -8.01
N LEU A 58 -0.19 3.76 -6.73
CA LEU A 58 -1.31 3.41 -5.87
C LEU A 58 -1.52 4.50 -4.81
N TYR A 59 -2.71 5.10 -4.81
CA TYR A 59 -3.09 6.17 -3.90
C TYR A 59 -4.30 5.74 -3.06
N GLY A 60 -4.15 5.62 -1.74
CA GLY A 60 -5.25 5.33 -0.81
C GLY A 60 -6.22 6.52 -0.67
N GLU A 61 -5.65 7.72 -0.60
CA GLU A 61 -6.32 9.02 -0.42
C GLU A 61 -6.84 9.27 1.01
N VAL A 62 -8.11 9.04 1.34
CA VAL A 62 -8.65 9.37 2.67
C VAL A 62 -9.34 8.16 3.25
N GLY A 63 -8.89 7.69 4.40
CA GLY A 63 -9.47 6.52 5.05
C GLY A 63 -8.40 5.63 5.61
N ASN A 64 -8.81 4.50 6.18
CA ASN A 64 -7.86 3.49 6.67
C ASN A 64 -7.73 2.42 5.58
N ASP A 65 -6.69 2.54 4.77
CA ASP A 65 -6.50 1.75 3.56
C ASP A 65 -5.63 0.52 3.79
N LEU A 66 -5.83 -0.48 2.94
CA LEU A 66 -5.00 -1.67 2.82
C LEU A 66 -4.50 -1.79 1.38
N ILE A 67 -3.21 -1.58 1.15
CA ILE A 67 -2.62 -1.54 -0.18
C ILE A 67 -1.52 -2.60 -0.31
N TYR A 68 -1.62 -3.39 -1.38
CA TYR A 68 -0.64 -4.38 -1.80
C TYR A 68 -0.09 -4.00 -3.18
N GLY A 69 1.21 -3.70 -3.29
CA GLY A 69 1.89 -3.48 -4.57
C GLY A 69 2.09 -4.78 -5.36
N GLU A 70 2.48 -5.85 -4.67
CA GLU A 70 2.79 -7.19 -5.20
C GLU A 70 4.09 -7.30 -6.00
N ALA A 71 4.13 -7.08 -7.31
CA ALA A 71 5.34 -7.35 -8.10
C ALA A 71 5.66 -6.24 -9.08
N GLY A 72 6.80 -5.57 -8.89
CA GLY A 72 7.22 -4.45 -9.71
C GLY A 72 7.86 -3.38 -8.82
N ASN A 73 8.18 -2.23 -9.41
CA ASN A 73 8.64 -1.10 -8.58
C ASN A 73 7.46 -0.16 -8.38
N GLU A 74 6.79 -0.25 -7.24
CA GLU A 74 5.59 0.52 -6.99
C GLU A 74 5.88 1.91 -6.38
N GLN A 75 4.98 2.84 -6.65
CA GLN A 75 4.83 4.08 -5.90
C GLN A 75 3.51 4.02 -5.13
N ILE A 76 3.59 3.91 -3.81
CA ILE A 76 2.41 3.80 -2.95
C ILE A 76 2.34 5.00 -2.03
N ASP A 77 1.21 5.70 -2.05
CA ASP A 77 0.87 6.77 -1.10
C ASP A 77 -0.45 6.40 -0.43
N SER A 78 -0.43 6.08 0.86
CA SER A 78 -1.65 5.72 1.56
C SER A 78 -2.58 6.91 1.80
N GLY A 79 -2.08 8.15 1.71
CA GLY A 79 -2.87 9.30 2.07
C GLY A 79 -3.15 9.37 3.58
N ILE A 80 -4.31 9.91 3.96
CA ILE A 80 -4.68 10.24 5.34
C ILE A 80 -5.44 9.08 5.98
N GLY A 81 -4.84 8.46 7.01
CA GLY A 81 -5.53 7.55 7.91
C GLY A 81 -4.58 6.63 8.66
N GLU A 82 -5.13 5.53 9.20
CA GLU A 82 -4.34 4.42 9.75
C GLU A 82 -4.24 3.31 8.70
N ASP A 83 -3.13 3.32 7.96
CA ASP A 83 -3.00 2.51 6.74
C ASP A 83 -2.06 1.32 6.88
N TRP A 84 -2.30 0.33 6.04
CA TRP A 84 -1.49 -0.88 5.90
C TRP A 84 -0.93 -0.94 4.48
N LEU A 85 0.38 -0.78 4.36
CA LEU A 85 1.09 -0.81 3.09
C LEU A 85 1.98 -2.04 2.99
N TYR A 86 1.85 -2.78 1.91
CA TYR A 86 2.76 -3.82 1.47
C TYR A 86 3.25 -3.43 0.08
N GLY A 87 4.56 -3.20 -0.08
CA GLY A 87 5.16 -2.96 -1.40
C GLY A 87 5.11 -4.24 -2.22
N GLY A 88 6.18 -5.01 -2.21
CA GLY A 88 6.12 -6.36 -2.72
C GLY A 88 7.48 -6.90 -3.05
N ALA A 89 7.58 -7.66 -4.12
CA ALA A 89 8.88 -7.90 -4.71
C ALA A 89 9.45 -6.57 -5.25
N ASP A 90 10.77 -6.50 -5.39
CA ASP A 90 11.50 -5.38 -5.99
C ASP A 90 11.52 -4.08 -5.14
N LEU A 91 11.82 -2.93 -5.77
CA LEU A 91 12.19 -1.70 -5.08
C LEU A 91 11.03 -0.69 -5.09
N ASP A 92 10.33 -0.63 -3.96
CA ASP A 92 9.15 0.21 -3.80
C ASP A 92 9.42 1.54 -3.10
N THR A 93 8.60 2.53 -3.44
CA THR A 93 8.52 3.80 -2.72
C THR A 93 7.19 3.86 -1.97
N LEU A 94 7.25 3.71 -0.64
CA LEU A 94 6.07 3.71 0.23
C LEU A 94 6.01 5.00 1.07
N ASN A 95 4.94 5.77 0.90
CA ASN A 95 4.60 6.92 1.71
C ASN A 95 3.31 6.62 2.47
N GLY A 96 3.36 6.57 3.80
CA GLY A 96 2.17 6.55 4.63
C GLY A 96 2.16 7.74 5.58
N PHE A 97 1.03 8.45 5.69
CA PHE A 97 0.93 9.55 6.67
C PHE A 97 0.59 8.98 8.05
N ASN A 98 1.43 9.28 9.03
CA ASN A 98 1.19 8.93 10.43
C ASN A 98 0.00 9.72 11.02
N GLY A 99 -1.11 9.05 11.29
CA GLY A 99 -1.93 9.38 12.46
C GLY A 99 -1.09 9.22 13.74
N ASN A 100 -1.17 10.18 14.66
CA ASN A 100 -0.41 10.16 15.92
C ASN A 100 -0.79 8.95 16.80
N ASP A 101 0.01 7.89 16.80
CA ASP A 101 0.47 7.17 18.00
C ASP A 101 1.47 6.04 17.63
N GLY A 102 2.69 6.13 18.18
CA GLY A 102 3.36 4.97 18.77
C GLY A 102 3.88 3.80 17.94
N SER A 103 3.75 3.72 16.61
CA SER A 103 4.40 2.65 15.84
C SER A 103 4.87 3.08 14.46
N THR A 104 6.19 3.12 14.28
CA THR A 104 6.83 2.69 13.01
C THR A 104 6.14 1.39 12.56
N ALA A 105 5.65 1.23 11.33
CA ALA A 105 6.20 1.69 10.08
C ALA A 105 5.17 1.57 8.94
N ALA A 106 5.58 1.99 7.74
CA ALA A 106 5.54 1.09 6.59
C ALA A 106 6.07 -0.31 7.00
N MET A 107 5.30 -1.08 7.78
CA MET A 107 5.57 -2.49 8.09
C MET A 107 5.03 -3.32 6.94
N GLY A 108 5.54 -3.00 5.76
CA GLY A 108 5.51 -3.79 4.55
C GLY A 108 6.86 -3.70 3.84
N VAL A 109 7.96 -3.57 4.61
CA VAL A 109 9.23 -4.11 4.14
C VAL A 109 9.01 -5.60 4.10
N CYS A 110 8.92 -6.10 2.87
CA CYS A 110 8.72 -7.48 2.55
C CYS A 110 9.73 -8.32 3.34
N PRO A 111 9.31 -9.43 3.95
CA PRO A 111 10.25 -10.38 4.49
C PRO A 111 10.89 -11.16 3.33
N ASP A 112 11.46 -10.48 2.33
CA ASP A 112 12.39 -11.10 1.39
C ASP A 112 13.82 -10.92 1.91
N GLU A 113 14.16 -11.75 2.89
CA GLU A 113 15.48 -12.33 3.08
C GLU A 113 16.74 -11.60 2.53
N HIS A 114 17.06 -10.40 3.03
CA HIS A 114 18.45 -9.97 3.24
C HIS A 114 18.63 -8.79 4.22
N THR A 115 18.83 -9.14 5.50
CA THR A 115 19.36 -8.31 6.59
C THR A 115 18.43 -7.29 7.27
N LEU A 116 17.50 -7.81 8.08
CA LEU A 116 17.13 -7.19 9.35
C LEU A 116 18.35 -7.14 10.28
N ARG A 117 19.22 -6.14 10.14
CA ARG A 117 20.07 -5.70 11.24
C ARG A 117 19.21 -4.84 12.17
N LEU A 118 18.45 -5.50 13.03
CA LEU A 118 17.96 -4.87 14.26
C LEU A 118 19.19 -4.31 15.00
N PRO A 119 19.16 -3.06 15.52
CA PRO A 119 20.15 -2.66 16.50
C PRO A 119 20.01 -3.60 17.70
N LEU A 120 21.06 -4.36 17.99
CA LEU A 120 21.15 -5.17 19.19
C LEU A 120 20.75 -4.28 20.39
N PRO A 121 19.83 -4.68 21.26
CA PRO A 121 19.63 -3.98 22.52
C PRO A 121 20.99 -3.93 23.23
N PRO A 122 21.37 -2.80 23.87
CA PRO A 122 22.61 -2.77 24.65
C PRO A 122 22.55 -3.94 25.64
N ALA A 123 23.59 -4.77 25.60
CA ALA A 123 23.72 -5.94 26.45
C ALA A 123 23.36 -5.54 27.88
N SER A 124 22.29 -6.13 28.40
CA SER A 124 21.88 -6.02 29.80
C SER A 124 23.12 -6.24 30.65
N THR A 125 23.64 -5.16 31.24
CA THR A 125 24.75 -5.22 32.18
C THR A 125 24.25 -5.98 33.39
N THR A 126 24.73 -7.21 33.53
CA THR A 126 24.60 -8.01 34.74
C THR A 126 25.05 -7.17 35.93
N VAL A 127 24.12 -6.73 36.79
CA VAL A 127 24.49 -6.36 38.16
C VAL A 127 24.78 -7.67 38.87
N SER A 128 26.07 -8.01 38.90
CA SER A 128 26.59 -9.11 39.70
C SER A 128 26.71 -8.62 41.13
N ARG A 129 25.83 -9.16 42.00
CA ARG A 129 25.91 -9.27 43.48
C ARG A 129 26.31 -8.06 44.30
#